data_AF-A0A839P4J2-F1
#
_entry.id   AF-A0A839P4J2-F1
#
_cell.length_a   1.000
_cell.length_b   1.000
_cell.length_c   1.000
_cell.angle_alpha   90.00
_cell.angle_beta   90.00
_cell.angle_gamma   90.00
#
_symmetry.space_group_name_H-M   'P 1'
#
loop_
_entity.id
_entity.type
_entity.pdbx_description
1 polymer ?
#
loop_
_entity_poly.entity_id
_entity_poly.type
_entity_poly.pdbx_seq_one_letter_code
_entity_poly.pdbx_strand_id
1 'polypeptide(L)'
;MSAQPGSLTRQQLYDRIRESSKDEVVLEEMIRLGYWPEGADQPNLPEDLIRRRGEISRAITDLHRREALWRNPDAALKEMHRRRKKAALKRRRETKLRNAQGRHERALAWHARRDDELLYLGEGVSAGLSRPAHPAREPTPGLPALASPKVLAQAMGISLNELRFLAYDRALATVSHYQRFTIPKKAGGLRTISAPMPRLKRAQYWVLDALLARAPVHEAAHGFVPGRSIVTNAGAHVGRDVVVNLDLKDFFPSLDYRRIKGKFRGLGYAEPVATVLALICTEPDVDAVEIDGQTLYAARGPRRLPQGAPTSPALTNLVCTRLDARLSGLARSLGFTYTRYADDLTFSASGEASGKVGALLKYVHEIVAAEGFTVHPDKTRVMRRGRHQEVTGLTVNERVAVPRETLRRFRALLHGLERHGPTGRRWGGSGENGVLRAALGFAHFVRMVTPDAGAPLVARAQALAEPNGVQVPAARPRMSEFRARAARGVEPLPRWWESAARPVPEPDPILAQAAAEAAAPARRATPSGRSFVPVIGRSSAPSSVDPAPAPQVDPEAAPMKPWMVALGVFVLFQAGVVIHPVIGILVLAAALLIGLRRWLRRRRDQ
;
A
#
# COMPACT_ATOMS: atom_id res chain seq x y z
N MET A 1 65.02 -19.18 61.36
CA MET A 1 64.98 -17.73 61.72
C MET A 1 63.68 -17.16 61.17
N SER A 2 62.72 -16.90 62.05
CA SER A 2 61.35 -16.48 61.74
C SER A 2 61.30 -15.01 61.34
N ALA A 3 60.75 -14.73 60.14
CA ALA A 3 60.47 -13.38 59.66
C ALA A 3 59.28 -12.76 60.41
N GLN A 4 59.46 -11.56 60.98
CA GLN A 4 58.37 -10.76 61.51
C GLN A 4 57.50 -10.20 60.36
N PRO A 5 56.16 -10.15 60.50
CA PRO A 5 55.28 -9.59 59.50
C PRO A 5 55.34 -8.05 59.54
N GLY A 6 55.93 -7.41 58.52
CA GLY A 6 55.83 -5.95 58.35
C GLY A 6 57.02 -5.22 57.73
N SER A 7 58.14 -5.89 57.43
CA SER A 7 59.27 -5.23 56.76
C SER A 7 59.06 -5.21 55.24
N LEU A 8 58.85 -4.02 54.66
CA LEU A 8 58.92 -3.79 53.21
C LEU A 8 60.20 -4.43 52.66
N THR A 9 60.12 -5.08 51.50
CA THR A 9 61.33 -5.58 50.84
C THR A 9 62.26 -4.41 50.52
N ARG A 10 63.57 -4.66 50.50
CA ARG A 10 64.58 -3.61 50.26
C ARG A 10 64.28 -2.77 49.00
N GLN A 11 63.74 -3.40 47.96
CA GLN A 11 63.32 -2.73 46.73
C GLN A 11 62.12 -1.80 46.95
N GLN A 12 61.07 -2.26 47.65
CA GLN A 12 59.91 -1.45 47.98
C GLN A 12 60.27 -0.25 48.87
N LEU A 13 61.26 -0.40 49.75
CA LEU A 13 61.74 0.68 50.61
C LEU A 13 62.51 1.73 49.79
N TYR A 14 63.33 1.30 48.83
CA TYR A 14 63.95 2.22 47.86
C TYR A 14 62.94 2.91 46.94
N ASP A 15 61.91 2.20 46.48
CA ASP A 15 60.85 2.78 45.64
C ASP A 15 60.03 3.82 46.44
N ARG A 16 59.72 3.54 47.71
CA ARG A 16 59.03 4.50 48.60
C ARG A 16 59.87 5.75 48.88
N ILE A 17 61.18 5.59 49.13
CA ILE A 17 62.12 6.72 49.28
C ILE A 17 62.26 7.52 47.98
N ARG A 18 62.11 6.86 46.83
CA ARG A 18 62.18 7.50 45.49
C ARG A 18 60.89 8.24 45.14
N GLU A 19 59.73 7.75 45.57
CA GLU A 19 58.42 8.38 45.37
C GLU A 19 58.18 9.57 46.34
N SER A 20 58.84 9.56 47.50
CA SER A 20 58.82 10.62 48.51
C SER A 20 60.22 11.17 48.75
N SER A 21 60.55 11.53 49.99
CA SER A 21 61.92 11.84 50.40
C SER A 21 62.35 10.91 51.54
N LYS A 22 63.66 10.65 51.65
CA LYS A 22 64.22 9.83 52.74
C LYS A 22 63.77 10.36 54.11
N ASP A 23 63.74 11.67 54.28
CA ASP A 23 63.39 12.32 55.55
C ASP A 23 61.90 12.15 55.88
N GLU A 24 61.03 12.13 54.86
CA GLU A 24 59.59 11.89 54.99
C GLU A 24 59.28 10.41 55.31
N VAL A 25 59.98 9.46 54.65
CA VAL A 25 59.87 8.03 55.00
C VAL A 25 60.40 7.74 56.40
N VAL A 26 61.50 8.38 56.79
CA VAL A 26 62.04 8.25 58.14
C VAL A 26 61.08 8.84 59.16
N LEU A 27 60.48 10.00 58.90
CA LEU A 27 59.46 10.60 59.75
C LEU A 27 58.23 9.68 59.89
N GLU A 28 57.70 9.15 58.78
CA GLU A 28 56.57 8.21 58.80
C GLU A 28 56.88 6.93 59.58
N GLU A 29 58.09 6.36 59.44
CA GLU A 29 58.50 5.17 60.20
C GLU A 29 58.80 5.50 61.67
N MET A 30 59.32 6.69 61.99
CA MET A 30 59.52 7.15 63.37
C MET A 30 58.19 7.38 64.09
N ILE A 31 57.20 7.94 63.40
CA ILE A 31 55.81 8.06 63.85
C ILE A 31 55.22 6.66 64.10
N ARG A 32 55.31 5.77 63.10
CA ARG A 32 54.79 4.40 63.18
C ARG A 32 55.41 3.57 64.31
N LEU A 33 56.71 3.74 64.57
CA LEU A 33 57.45 3.05 65.62
C LEU A 33 57.31 3.72 67.00
N GLY A 34 56.56 4.83 67.10
CA GLY A 34 56.29 5.54 68.35
C GLY A 34 57.47 6.36 68.88
N TYR A 35 58.53 6.57 68.09
CA TYR A 35 59.67 7.43 68.43
C TYR A 35 59.39 8.91 68.20
N TRP A 36 58.25 9.25 67.58
CA TRP A 36 57.81 10.62 67.32
C TRP A 36 56.35 10.78 67.75
N PRO A 37 56.02 11.72 68.67
CA PRO A 37 54.68 11.84 69.23
C PRO A 37 53.65 12.36 68.20
N GLU A 38 52.50 11.70 68.08
CA GLU A 38 51.36 12.16 67.26
C GLU A 38 50.42 13.08 68.06
N GLY A 39 50.51 14.40 67.84
CA GLY A 39 49.57 15.44 68.33
C GLY A 39 49.72 15.81 69.82
N ALA A 40 49.49 17.04 70.29
CA ALA A 40 48.79 18.20 69.74
C ALA A 40 49.27 19.50 70.45
N ASP A 41 48.89 20.64 69.86
CA ASP A 41 48.89 22.02 70.41
C ASP A 41 50.12 22.94 70.23
N GLN A 42 51.17 22.53 69.52
CA GLN A 42 52.18 23.47 68.99
C GLN A 42 52.61 23.09 67.57
N PRO A 43 52.77 24.05 66.64
CA PRO A 43 53.30 23.75 65.31
C PRO A 43 54.68 23.13 65.45
N ASN A 44 54.79 21.84 65.10
CA ASN A 44 56.04 21.10 65.10
C ASN A 44 56.84 21.53 63.86
N LEU A 45 57.51 22.69 63.96
CA LEU A 45 58.28 23.31 62.88
C LEU A 45 59.09 22.29 62.05
N PRO A 46 59.80 21.31 62.67
CA PRO A 46 60.50 20.26 61.93
C PRO A 46 59.60 19.37 61.07
N GLU A 47 58.43 18.94 61.57
CA GLU A 47 57.50 18.07 60.82
C GLU A 47 56.85 18.81 59.65
N ASP A 48 56.38 20.04 59.87
CA ASP A 48 55.79 20.87 58.82
C ASP A 48 56.83 21.22 57.75
N LEU A 49 58.08 21.47 58.15
CA LEU A 49 59.17 21.70 57.21
C LEU A 49 59.52 20.44 56.41
N ILE A 50 59.51 19.24 57.01
CA ILE A 50 59.76 17.98 56.30
C ILE A 50 58.63 17.70 55.30
N ARG A 51 57.36 17.85 55.70
CA ARG A 51 56.20 17.71 54.81
C ARG A 51 56.23 18.74 53.68
N ARG A 52 56.48 20.02 53.99
CA ARG A 52 56.54 21.09 52.99
C ARG A 52 57.72 20.91 52.04
N ARG A 53 58.87 20.43 52.53
CA ARG A 53 60.02 20.07 51.71
C ARG A 53 59.70 18.88 50.81
N GLY A 54 58.99 17.87 51.31
CA GLY A 54 58.47 16.74 50.52
C GLY A 54 57.52 17.19 49.42
N GLU A 55 56.55 18.06 49.72
CA GLU A 55 55.63 18.67 48.75
C GLU A 55 56.38 19.48 47.69
N ILE A 56 57.30 20.35 48.11
CA ILE A 56 58.11 21.17 47.20
C ILE A 56 59.00 20.28 46.35
N SER A 57 59.64 19.25 46.92
CA SER A 57 60.43 18.29 46.17
C SER A 57 59.58 17.54 45.16
N ARG A 58 58.38 17.05 45.51
CA ARG A 58 57.44 16.42 44.57
C ARG A 58 57.02 17.38 43.47
N ALA A 59 56.72 18.63 43.80
CA ALA A 59 56.38 19.67 42.83
C ALA A 59 57.56 19.99 41.90
N ILE A 60 58.79 20.08 42.41
CA ILE A 60 60.02 20.27 41.63
C ILE A 60 60.27 19.04 40.75
N THR A 61 60.09 17.83 41.25
CA THR A 61 60.23 16.60 40.46
C THR A 61 59.19 16.55 39.34
N ASP A 62 57.94 16.94 39.60
CA ASP A 62 56.90 17.04 38.57
C ASP A 62 57.20 18.15 37.57
N LEU A 63 57.75 19.28 38.01
CA LEU A 63 58.19 20.37 37.13
C LEU A 63 59.39 19.95 36.28
N HIS A 64 60.41 19.28 36.82
CA HIS A 64 61.52 18.71 36.06
C HIS A 64 61.07 17.60 35.11
N ARG A 65 60.09 16.77 35.51
CA ARG A 65 59.49 15.75 34.62
C ARG A 65 58.74 16.40 33.46
N ARG A 66 58.05 17.52 33.71
CA ARG A 66 57.45 18.35 32.66
C ARG A 66 58.54 19.00 31.81
N GLU A 67 59.56 19.61 32.38
CA GLU A 67 60.69 20.23 31.67
C GLU A 67 61.44 19.23 30.78
N ALA A 68 61.67 18.00 31.26
CA ALA A 68 62.30 16.93 30.50
C ALA A 68 61.47 16.50 29.28
N LEU A 69 60.14 16.58 29.36
CA LEU A 69 59.26 16.40 28.20
C LEU A 69 59.45 17.52 27.17
N TRP A 70 59.71 18.77 27.59
CA TRP A 70 59.93 19.92 26.70
C TRP A 70 61.36 20.00 26.14
N ARG A 71 62.36 19.47 26.85
CA ARG A 71 63.75 19.37 26.37
C ARG A 71 63.93 18.37 25.22
N ASN A 72 63.03 17.39 25.09
CA ASN A 72 63.00 16.47 23.95
C ASN A 72 61.79 16.82 23.03
N PRO A 73 62.00 17.67 22.01
CA PRO A 73 60.92 18.17 21.16
C PRO A 73 60.11 17.05 20.49
N ASP A 74 60.75 15.93 20.13
CA ASP A 74 60.09 14.78 19.49
C ASP A 74 59.13 14.06 20.44
N ALA A 75 59.52 13.90 21.71
CA ALA A 75 58.69 13.28 22.74
C ALA A 75 57.46 14.14 23.07
N ALA A 76 57.62 15.47 23.18
CA ALA A 76 56.51 16.40 23.36
C ALA A 76 55.52 16.37 22.18
N LEU A 77 56.02 16.37 20.94
CA LEU A 77 55.19 16.28 19.74
C LEU A 77 54.40 14.96 19.69
N LYS A 78 55.02 13.84 20.05
CA LYS A 78 54.37 12.52 20.09
C LYS A 78 53.23 12.47 21.12
N GLU A 79 53.43 13.03 22.31
CA GLU A 79 52.40 13.11 23.34
C GLU A 79 51.27 14.07 22.94
N MET A 80 51.59 15.22 22.33
CA MET A 80 50.59 16.12 21.75
C MET A 80 49.76 15.41 20.66
N HIS A 81 50.39 14.66 19.75
CA HIS A 81 49.71 13.86 18.74
C HIS A 81 48.81 12.79 19.37
N ARG A 82 49.26 12.12 20.43
CA ARG A 82 48.47 11.12 21.15
C ARG A 82 47.23 11.75 21.80
N ARG A 83 47.37 12.90 22.45
CA ARG A 83 46.26 13.67 23.03
C ARG A 83 45.27 14.14 21.97
N ARG A 84 45.76 14.72 20.87
CA ARG A 84 44.93 15.13 19.72
C ARG A 84 44.19 13.95 19.11
N LYS A 85 44.86 12.80 18.92
CA LYS A 85 44.26 11.56 18.41
C LYS A 85 43.17 11.04 19.35
N LYS A 86 43.40 11.01 20.67
CA LYS A 86 42.40 10.59 21.68
C LYS A 86 41.19 11.52 21.69
N ALA A 87 41.41 12.84 21.68
CA ALA A 87 40.33 13.83 21.61
C ALA A 87 39.55 13.74 20.29
N ALA A 88 40.23 13.55 19.17
CA ALA A 88 39.61 13.35 17.86
C ALA A 88 38.76 12.06 17.81
N LEU A 89 39.26 10.95 18.37
CA LEU A 89 38.49 9.70 18.47
C LEU A 89 37.24 9.86 19.34
N LYS A 90 37.33 10.57 20.47
CA LYS A 90 36.17 10.88 21.33
C LYS A 90 35.13 11.72 20.57
N ARG A 91 35.55 12.82 19.94
CA ARG A 91 34.67 13.67 19.12
C ARG A 91 34.03 12.89 17.96
N ARG A 92 34.79 12.01 17.29
CA ARG A 92 34.27 11.15 16.22
C ARG A 92 33.22 10.18 16.75
N ARG A 93 33.44 9.59 17.92
CA ARG A 93 32.48 8.69 18.58
C ARG A 93 31.20 9.43 18.97
N GLU A 94 31.30 10.59 19.62
CA GLU A 94 30.17 11.46 19.97
C GLU A 94 29.37 11.88 18.72
N THR A 95 30.06 12.32 17.66
CA THR A 95 29.43 12.70 16.39
C THR A 95 28.71 11.51 15.74
N LYS A 96 29.32 10.32 15.75
CA LYS A 96 28.67 9.09 15.24
C LYS A 96 27.40 8.76 16.03
N LEU A 97 27.45 8.85 17.36
CA LEU A 97 26.31 8.61 18.23
C LEU A 97 25.18 9.61 17.97
N ARG A 98 25.48 10.91 17.95
CA ARG A 98 24.50 11.97 17.66
C ARG A 98 23.85 11.79 16.28
N ASN A 99 24.65 11.48 15.26
CA ASN A 99 24.12 11.25 13.91
C ASN A 99 23.25 9.99 13.86
N ALA A 100 23.61 8.94 14.59
CA ALA A 100 22.80 7.72 14.70
C ALA A 100 21.48 7.99 15.44
N GLN A 101 21.50 8.74 16.54
CA GLN A 101 20.29 9.20 17.25
C GLN A 101 19.37 9.99 16.32
N GLY A 102 19.89 11.03 15.66
CA GLY A 102 19.10 11.84 14.74
C GLY A 102 18.58 11.06 13.51
N ARG A 103 19.27 10.00 13.06
CA ARG A 103 18.72 9.08 12.04
C ARG A 103 17.54 8.27 12.60
N HIS A 104 17.69 7.71 13.80
CA HIS A 104 16.65 6.91 14.44
C HIS A 104 15.40 7.74 14.78
N GLU A 105 15.57 8.94 15.34
CA GLU A 105 14.47 9.88 15.62
C GLU A 105 13.71 10.26 14.34
N ARG A 106 14.43 10.57 13.26
CA ARG A 106 13.80 10.83 11.95
C ARG A 106 13.07 9.60 11.41
N ALA A 107 13.61 8.40 11.62
CA ALA A 107 12.95 7.16 11.22
C ALA A 107 11.66 6.93 12.02
N LEU A 108 11.67 7.17 13.33
CA LEU A 108 10.49 7.11 14.20
C LEU A 108 9.44 8.15 13.82
N ALA A 109 9.84 9.40 13.60
CA ALA A 109 8.94 10.47 13.16
C ALA A 109 8.32 10.15 11.78
N TRP A 110 9.11 9.62 10.86
CA TRP A 110 8.63 9.16 9.56
C TRP A 110 7.68 7.96 9.68
N HIS A 111 7.96 7.01 10.58
CA HIS A 111 7.08 5.88 10.85
C HIS A 111 5.72 6.36 11.39
N ALA A 112 5.72 7.19 12.43
CA ALA A 112 4.51 7.76 13.01
C ALA A 112 3.69 8.53 11.96
N ARG A 113 4.36 9.35 11.14
CA ARG A 113 3.70 10.08 10.06
C ARG A 113 3.09 9.16 9.01
N ARG A 114 3.73 8.05 8.65
CA ARG A 114 3.17 7.07 7.69
C ARG A 114 2.03 6.25 8.26
N ASP A 115 1.91 6.12 9.57
CA ASP A 115 0.78 5.45 10.20
C ASP A 115 -0.46 6.35 10.29
N ASP A 116 -0.25 7.66 10.23
CA ASP A 116 -1.34 8.64 10.25
C ASP A 116 -1.74 9.14 8.85
N GLU A 117 -0.77 9.35 7.96
CA GLU A 117 -0.96 10.03 6.67
C GLU A 117 -0.75 9.10 5.46
N LEU A 118 -1.52 9.35 4.39
CA LEU A 118 -1.26 8.82 3.05
C LEU A 118 -0.54 9.88 2.21
N LEU A 119 0.79 9.86 2.24
CA LEU A 119 1.62 10.86 1.54
C LEU A 119 1.80 10.61 0.04
N TYR A 120 1.83 9.34 -0.35
CA TYR A 120 2.16 8.94 -1.71
C TYR A 120 1.35 7.70 -2.11
N LEU A 121 0.69 7.81 -3.26
CA LEU A 121 -0.10 6.74 -3.88
C LEU A 121 0.30 6.48 -5.34
N GLY A 122 1.32 7.16 -5.87
CA GLY A 122 1.73 7.02 -7.26
C GLY A 122 2.00 8.36 -7.95
N GLU A 123 2.67 8.29 -9.09
CA GLU A 123 2.92 9.44 -9.96
C GLU A 123 1.59 9.96 -10.54
N GLY A 124 1.42 11.29 -10.60
CA GLY A 124 0.20 11.92 -11.14
C GLY A 124 -1.02 11.93 -10.22
N VAL A 125 -1.06 11.14 -9.14
CA VAL A 125 -2.18 11.11 -8.18
C VAL A 125 -1.85 11.67 -6.81
N SER A 126 -0.54 11.76 -6.47
CA SER A 126 -0.10 12.15 -5.12
C SER A 126 -0.05 13.66 -4.87
N ALA A 127 -0.13 14.52 -5.90
CA ALA A 127 0.07 15.96 -5.78
C ALA A 127 -0.92 16.66 -4.80
N GLY A 128 -2.12 16.10 -4.63
CA GLY A 128 -3.16 16.64 -3.75
C GLY A 128 -3.23 16.01 -2.36
N LEU A 129 -2.41 14.99 -2.06
CA LEU A 129 -2.49 14.22 -0.82
C LEU A 129 -1.95 14.98 0.40
N SER A 130 -0.90 15.78 0.19
CA SER A 130 -0.26 16.58 1.25
C SER A 130 -0.90 17.96 1.45
N ARG A 131 -1.95 18.30 0.68
CA ARG A 131 -2.64 19.57 0.86
C ARG A 131 -3.37 19.54 2.21
N PRO A 132 -3.19 20.58 3.07
CA PRO A 132 -3.99 20.68 4.28
C PRO A 132 -5.46 20.66 3.86
N ALA A 133 -6.28 19.95 4.64
CA ALA A 133 -7.72 19.95 4.42
C ALA A 133 -8.18 21.41 4.39
N HIS A 134 -8.53 21.94 3.21
CA HIS A 134 -9.33 23.16 3.13
C HIS A 134 -10.53 22.96 4.07
N PRO A 135 -11.04 24.03 4.73
CA PRO A 135 -12.16 23.90 5.65
C PRO A 135 -13.22 23.05 4.97
N ALA A 136 -13.42 21.86 5.53
CA ALA A 136 -14.13 20.79 4.86
C ALA A 136 -15.51 21.36 4.52
N ARG A 137 -15.86 21.44 3.24
CA ARG A 137 -17.28 21.59 2.91
C ARG A 137 -17.98 20.44 3.60
N GLU A 138 -19.02 20.75 4.36
CA GLU A 138 -19.79 19.69 4.98
C GLU A 138 -20.23 18.71 3.89
N PRO A 139 -20.06 17.40 4.12
CA PRO A 139 -20.52 16.42 3.16
C PRO A 139 -22.01 16.61 2.94
N THR A 140 -22.48 16.27 1.74
CA THR A 140 -23.92 16.33 1.41
C THR A 140 -24.73 15.65 2.53
N PRO A 141 -25.86 16.23 2.99
CA PRO A 141 -26.63 15.68 4.10
C PRO A 141 -26.90 14.17 3.94
N GLY A 142 -26.67 13.40 5.00
CA GLY A 142 -26.82 11.94 5.02
C GLY A 142 -25.55 11.13 4.66
N LEU A 143 -24.47 11.80 4.26
CA LEU A 143 -23.16 11.18 4.03
C LEU A 143 -22.25 11.28 5.27
N PRO A 144 -21.39 10.28 5.53
CA PRO A 144 -20.49 10.30 6.68
C PRO A 144 -19.39 11.37 6.52
N ALA A 145 -19.04 12.03 7.61
CA ALA A 145 -17.93 12.96 7.67
C ALA A 145 -16.59 12.20 7.63
N LEU A 146 -15.86 12.36 6.54
CA LEU A 146 -14.55 11.72 6.33
C LEU A 146 -13.47 12.81 6.27
N ALA A 147 -12.88 13.12 7.42
CA ALA A 147 -11.90 14.20 7.54
C ALA A 147 -10.54 13.84 6.91
N SER A 148 -10.15 12.56 6.96
CA SER A 148 -8.86 12.09 6.44
C SER A 148 -8.95 10.68 5.86
N PRO A 149 -7.95 10.24 5.06
CA PRO A 149 -7.89 8.86 4.60
C PRO A 149 -7.79 7.82 5.73
N LYS A 150 -7.26 8.20 6.90
CA LYS A 150 -7.24 7.34 8.09
C LYS A 150 -8.64 7.09 8.63
N VAL A 151 -9.45 8.14 8.74
CA VAL A 151 -10.86 8.04 9.14
C VAL A 151 -11.65 7.21 8.11
N LEU A 152 -11.35 7.38 6.81
CA LEU A 152 -11.91 6.53 5.76
C LEU A 152 -11.57 5.04 5.95
N ALA A 153 -10.30 4.71 6.23
CA ALA A 153 -9.87 3.34 6.47
C ALA A 153 -10.60 2.74 7.69
N GLN A 154 -10.67 3.48 8.79
CA GLN A 154 -11.39 3.09 10.00
C GLN A 154 -12.88 2.85 9.74
N ALA A 155 -13.53 3.74 8.99
CA ALA A 155 -14.94 3.61 8.65
C ALA A 155 -15.22 2.37 7.77
N MET A 156 -14.29 2.02 6.87
CA MET A 156 -14.30 0.78 6.09
C MET A 156 -13.93 -0.48 6.89
N GLY A 157 -13.42 -0.31 8.11
CA GLY A 157 -12.84 -1.35 8.96
C GLY A 157 -11.63 -2.07 8.33
N ILE A 158 -10.81 -1.32 7.61
CA ILE A 158 -9.53 -1.79 7.05
C ILE A 158 -8.39 -0.94 7.62
N SER A 159 -7.16 -1.46 7.61
CA SER A 159 -6.02 -0.66 8.03
C SER A 159 -5.65 0.39 6.99
N LEU A 160 -4.95 1.45 7.41
CA LEU A 160 -4.42 2.46 6.49
C LEU A 160 -3.43 1.85 5.48
N ASN A 161 -2.70 0.81 5.89
CA ASN A 161 -1.77 0.08 5.02
C ASN A 161 -2.51 -0.70 3.93
N GLU A 162 -3.62 -1.35 4.28
CA GLU A 162 -4.48 -2.01 3.30
C GLU A 162 -5.10 -1.00 2.33
N LEU A 163 -5.62 0.12 2.83
CA LEU A 163 -6.16 1.18 1.96
C LEU A 163 -5.08 1.74 1.02
N ARG A 164 -3.86 1.96 1.53
CA ARG A 164 -2.71 2.36 0.72
C ARG A 164 -2.41 1.34 -0.38
N PHE A 165 -2.40 0.05 -0.04
CA PHE A 165 -2.15 -1.03 -0.98
C PHE A 165 -3.21 -1.12 -2.09
N LEU A 166 -4.49 -0.95 -1.73
CA LEU A 166 -5.61 -0.97 -2.68
C LEU A 166 -5.63 0.27 -3.60
N ALA A 167 -5.26 1.44 -3.07
CA ALA A 167 -5.25 2.70 -3.80
C ALA A 167 -3.92 2.99 -4.53
N TYR A 168 -2.89 2.16 -4.37
CA TYR A 168 -1.58 2.41 -4.96
C TYR A 168 -1.63 2.30 -6.49
N ASP A 169 -1.27 3.38 -7.16
CA ASP A 169 -1.16 3.54 -8.59
C ASP A 169 0.31 3.42 -9.02
N ARG A 170 0.57 2.52 -9.97
CA ARG A 170 1.90 2.29 -10.54
C ARG A 170 1.76 1.81 -11.98
N ALA A 171 2.67 2.24 -12.83
CA ALA A 171 2.68 1.85 -14.24
C ALA A 171 2.93 0.34 -14.42
N LEU A 172 3.74 -0.27 -13.57
CA LEU A 172 4.06 -1.70 -13.61
C LEU A 172 3.85 -2.32 -12.23
N ALA A 173 2.88 -3.22 -12.11
CA ALA A 173 2.51 -3.86 -10.85
C ALA A 173 2.79 -5.37 -10.87
N THR A 174 3.23 -5.91 -9.74
CA THR A 174 3.33 -7.37 -9.52
C THR A 174 1.99 -8.00 -9.09
N VAL A 175 1.03 -7.17 -8.68
CA VAL A 175 -0.27 -7.60 -8.17
C VAL A 175 -1.37 -6.77 -8.82
N SER A 176 -2.41 -7.45 -9.32
CA SER A 176 -3.64 -6.85 -9.82
C SER A 176 -4.75 -6.96 -8.78
N HIS A 177 -5.55 -5.91 -8.60
CA HIS A 177 -6.73 -5.92 -7.73
C HIS A 177 -8.02 -6.33 -8.45
N TYR A 178 -7.91 -6.61 -9.75
CA TYR A 178 -9.01 -7.05 -10.61
C TYR A 178 -8.63 -8.31 -11.37
N GLN A 179 -9.62 -9.17 -11.54
CA GLN A 179 -9.60 -10.31 -12.45
C GLN A 179 -10.33 -9.92 -13.74
N ARG A 180 -9.69 -10.11 -14.89
CA ARG A 180 -10.21 -9.70 -16.19
C ARG A 180 -10.59 -10.91 -17.03
N PHE A 181 -11.76 -10.86 -17.66
CA PHE A 181 -12.24 -11.91 -18.57
C PHE A 181 -13.14 -11.31 -19.64
N THR A 182 -13.32 -12.01 -20.76
CA THR A 182 -14.13 -11.53 -21.88
C THR A 182 -15.46 -12.27 -21.97
N ILE A 183 -16.50 -11.54 -22.40
CA ILE A 183 -17.83 -12.08 -22.68
C ILE A 183 -18.25 -11.64 -24.09
N PRO A 184 -18.86 -12.49 -24.92
CA PRO A 184 -19.37 -12.08 -26.22
C PRO A 184 -20.46 -11.01 -26.10
N LYS A 185 -20.39 -9.97 -26.92
CA LYS A 185 -21.47 -8.99 -27.07
C LYS A 185 -22.60 -9.58 -27.93
N LYS A 186 -23.83 -9.13 -27.70
CA LYS A 186 -25.01 -9.54 -28.50
C LYS A 186 -24.89 -9.19 -29.98
N ALA A 187 -24.25 -8.07 -30.30
CA ALA A 187 -24.07 -7.56 -31.66
C ALA A 187 -22.74 -8.01 -32.31
N GLY A 188 -22.03 -8.97 -31.71
CA GLY A 188 -20.69 -9.38 -32.14
C GLY A 188 -19.56 -8.65 -31.41
N GLY A 189 -18.39 -9.29 -31.38
CA GLY A 189 -17.20 -8.83 -30.64
C GLY A 189 -17.19 -9.25 -29.16
N LEU A 190 -16.12 -8.85 -28.46
CA LEU A 190 -15.88 -9.19 -27.05
C LEU A 190 -16.06 -7.97 -26.14
N ARG A 191 -16.55 -8.21 -24.92
CA ARG A 191 -16.63 -7.24 -23.82
C ARG A 191 -15.68 -7.70 -22.72
N THR A 192 -14.66 -6.91 -22.44
CA THR A 192 -13.78 -7.10 -21.29
C THR A 192 -14.52 -6.70 -20.01
N ILE A 193 -14.57 -7.60 -19.05
CA ILE A 193 -15.10 -7.40 -17.70
C ILE A 193 -13.92 -7.41 -16.74
N SER A 194 -13.83 -6.37 -15.90
CA SER A 194 -12.89 -6.28 -14.79
C SER A 194 -13.65 -6.48 -13.48
N ALA A 195 -13.55 -7.67 -12.91
CA ALA A 195 -14.17 -8.02 -11.65
C ALA A 195 -13.20 -7.77 -10.48
N PRO A 196 -13.56 -6.95 -9.47
CA PRO A 196 -12.69 -6.67 -8.34
C PRO A 196 -12.46 -7.94 -7.50
N MET A 197 -11.22 -8.15 -7.08
CA MET A 197 -10.84 -9.21 -6.13
C MET A 197 -11.48 -8.95 -4.76
N PRO A 198 -11.66 -9.99 -3.90
CA PRO A 198 -12.45 -9.88 -2.66
C PRO A 198 -12.07 -8.70 -1.75
N ARG A 199 -10.77 -8.39 -1.59
CA ARG A 199 -10.29 -7.27 -0.76
C ARG A 199 -10.73 -5.90 -1.28
N LEU A 200 -10.54 -5.64 -2.58
CA LEU A 200 -11.01 -4.41 -3.20
C LEU A 200 -12.55 -4.36 -3.22
N LYS A 201 -13.19 -5.49 -3.50
CA LYS A 201 -14.64 -5.62 -3.54
C LYS A 201 -15.29 -5.29 -2.19
N ARG A 202 -14.66 -5.66 -1.06
CA ARG A 202 -15.08 -5.25 0.29
C ARG A 202 -15.11 -3.73 0.43
N ALA A 203 -13.99 -3.06 0.10
CA ALA A 203 -13.90 -1.60 0.17
C ALA A 203 -14.92 -0.92 -0.75
N GLN A 204 -15.12 -1.44 -1.96
CA GLN A 204 -16.10 -0.92 -2.92
C GLN A 204 -17.55 -1.12 -2.46
N TYR A 205 -17.89 -2.24 -1.80
CA TYR A 205 -19.21 -2.40 -1.20
C TYR A 205 -19.48 -1.40 -0.09
N TRP A 206 -18.48 -1.13 0.74
CA TRP A 206 -18.58 -0.06 1.73
C TRP A 206 -18.84 1.29 1.07
N VAL A 207 -18.07 1.66 0.04
CA VAL A 207 -18.29 2.90 -0.72
C VAL A 207 -19.70 2.95 -1.31
N LEU A 208 -20.17 1.85 -1.90
CA LEU A 208 -21.50 1.78 -2.49
C LEU A 208 -22.60 2.02 -1.46
N ASP A 209 -22.60 1.28 -0.35
CA ASP A 209 -23.71 1.26 0.60
C ASP A 209 -23.65 2.41 1.62
N ALA A 210 -22.44 2.84 2.01
CA ALA A 210 -22.26 3.94 2.95
C ALA A 210 -22.32 5.32 2.27
N LEU A 211 -21.87 5.44 1.01
CA LEU A 211 -21.76 6.72 0.31
C LEU A 211 -22.71 6.82 -0.89
N LEU A 212 -22.52 5.96 -1.91
CA LEU A 212 -23.13 6.18 -3.23
C LEU A 212 -24.64 5.94 -3.23
N ALA A 213 -25.13 4.96 -2.47
CA ALA A 213 -26.55 4.62 -2.36
C ALA A 213 -27.36 5.69 -1.61
N ARG A 214 -26.69 6.54 -0.82
CA ARG A 214 -27.31 7.64 -0.06
C ARG A 214 -27.23 8.97 -0.79
N ALA A 215 -26.37 9.08 -1.80
CA ALA A 215 -26.22 10.29 -2.58
C ALA A 215 -27.45 10.50 -3.49
N PRO A 216 -27.96 11.73 -3.61
CA PRO A 216 -29.11 12.02 -4.46
C PRO A 216 -28.77 11.79 -5.93
N VAL A 217 -29.66 11.08 -6.62
CA VAL A 217 -29.60 10.83 -8.07
C VAL A 217 -30.70 11.60 -8.77
N HIS A 218 -30.48 11.94 -10.05
CA HIS A 218 -31.48 12.65 -10.84
C HIS A 218 -32.73 11.77 -11.07
N GLU A 219 -33.91 12.37 -11.04
CA GLU A 219 -35.19 11.64 -11.19
C GLU A 219 -35.39 10.98 -12.55
N ALA A 220 -34.63 11.39 -13.57
CA ALA A 220 -34.66 10.75 -14.88
C ALA A 220 -33.86 9.43 -14.92
N ALA A 221 -33.03 9.13 -13.91
CA ALA A 221 -32.17 7.93 -13.90
C ALA A 221 -32.94 6.72 -13.37
N HIS A 222 -33.21 5.71 -14.21
CA HIS A 222 -33.85 4.45 -13.83
C HIS A 222 -32.87 3.28 -13.74
N GLY A 223 -31.76 3.32 -14.49
CA GLY A 223 -30.74 2.28 -14.47
C GLY A 223 -29.98 2.27 -13.15
N PHE A 224 -29.82 1.09 -12.54
CA PHE A 224 -29.05 0.89 -11.30
C PHE A 224 -29.54 1.66 -10.06
N VAL A 225 -30.77 2.17 -10.07
CA VAL A 225 -31.37 2.87 -8.93
C VAL A 225 -32.27 1.90 -8.15
N PRO A 226 -32.12 1.79 -6.82
CA PRO A 226 -33.02 0.98 -5.99
C PRO A 226 -34.49 1.36 -6.19
N GLY A 227 -35.37 0.36 -6.32
CA GLY A 227 -36.81 0.56 -6.56
C GLY A 227 -37.19 0.91 -8.00
N ARG A 228 -36.21 1.13 -8.88
CA ARG A 228 -36.43 1.36 -10.31
C ARG A 228 -36.01 0.14 -11.12
N SER A 229 -36.62 -0.02 -12.29
CA SER A 229 -36.41 -1.16 -13.18
C SER A 229 -36.68 -0.78 -14.63
N ILE A 230 -36.39 -1.69 -15.55
CA ILE A 230 -36.76 -1.56 -16.96
C ILE A 230 -38.28 -1.34 -17.15
N VAL A 231 -39.12 -1.84 -16.23
CA VAL A 231 -40.58 -1.65 -16.26
C VAL A 231 -40.92 -0.20 -15.92
N THR A 232 -40.33 0.35 -14.86
CA THR A 232 -40.54 1.76 -14.50
C THR A 232 -40.02 2.73 -15.58
N ASN A 233 -38.93 2.36 -16.25
CA ASN A 233 -38.36 3.15 -17.34
C ASN A 233 -39.31 3.15 -18.55
N ALA A 234 -39.72 1.95 -18.99
CA ALA A 234 -40.66 1.77 -20.10
C ALA A 234 -42.03 2.42 -19.84
N GLY A 235 -42.50 2.40 -18.59
CA GLY A 235 -43.79 2.97 -18.17
C GLY A 235 -43.96 4.45 -18.53
N ALA A 236 -42.90 5.25 -18.45
CA ALA A 236 -42.93 6.69 -18.78
C ALA A 236 -43.23 6.97 -20.27
N HIS A 237 -43.03 5.98 -21.14
CA HIS A 237 -43.07 6.11 -22.59
C HIS A 237 -44.25 5.35 -23.24
N VAL A 238 -45.16 4.83 -22.43
CA VAL A 238 -46.32 4.06 -22.91
C VAL A 238 -47.29 4.93 -23.72
N GLY A 239 -47.77 4.43 -24.85
CA GLY A 239 -48.84 5.07 -25.62
C GLY A 239 -48.42 6.34 -26.37
N ARG A 240 -47.12 6.57 -26.55
CA ARG A 240 -46.59 7.81 -27.14
C ARG A 240 -46.52 7.74 -28.66
N ASP A 241 -46.77 8.86 -29.35
CA ASP A 241 -46.80 8.87 -30.81
C ASP A 241 -45.41 8.67 -31.43
N VAL A 242 -44.35 9.06 -30.72
CA VAL A 242 -42.97 8.77 -31.08
C VAL A 242 -42.13 8.44 -29.85
N VAL A 243 -41.24 7.45 -29.99
CA VAL A 243 -40.22 7.08 -29.00
C VAL A 243 -38.85 7.13 -29.69
N VAL A 244 -37.89 7.79 -29.08
CA VAL A 244 -36.52 7.97 -29.57
C VAL A 244 -35.56 7.39 -28.55
N ASN A 245 -34.76 6.40 -28.96
CA ASN A 245 -33.70 5.81 -28.14
C ASN A 245 -32.34 6.20 -28.70
N LEU A 246 -31.42 6.60 -27.82
CA LEU A 246 -30.02 6.84 -28.13
C LEU A 246 -29.15 6.06 -27.14
N ASP A 247 -28.04 5.47 -27.61
CA ASP A 247 -27.08 4.72 -26.80
C ASP A 247 -25.78 5.53 -26.71
N LEU A 248 -25.16 5.61 -25.53
CA LEU A 248 -23.87 6.27 -25.36
C LEU A 248 -22.71 5.30 -25.64
N LYS A 249 -21.82 5.68 -26.57
CA LYS A 249 -20.64 4.89 -26.93
C LYS A 249 -19.64 4.85 -25.77
N ASP A 250 -19.11 3.66 -25.50
CA ASP A 250 -18.06 3.40 -24.50
C ASP A 250 -18.32 4.08 -23.15
N PHE A 251 -19.56 3.97 -22.67
CA PHE A 251 -20.07 4.72 -21.52
C PHE A 251 -19.19 4.62 -20.26
N PHE A 252 -18.90 3.41 -19.75
CA PHE A 252 -18.04 3.25 -18.57
C PHE A 252 -16.59 3.72 -18.83
N PRO A 253 -15.92 3.29 -19.93
CA PRO A 253 -14.60 3.81 -20.27
C PRO A 253 -14.52 5.34 -20.44
N SER A 254 -15.60 6.02 -20.87
CA SER A 254 -15.60 7.48 -21.02
C SER A 254 -15.45 8.25 -19.69
N LEU A 255 -15.66 7.57 -18.56
CA LEU A 255 -15.58 8.15 -17.22
C LEU A 255 -14.21 7.90 -16.59
N ASP A 256 -13.33 8.90 -16.68
CA ASP A 256 -11.97 8.83 -16.15
C ASP A 256 -11.86 9.15 -14.64
N TYR A 257 -10.70 8.83 -14.07
CA TYR A 257 -10.35 9.12 -12.68
C TYR A 257 -10.54 10.58 -12.27
N ARG A 258 -10.26 11.54 -13.14
CA ARG A 258 -10.37 12.97 -12.81
C ARG A 258 -11.84 13.36 -12.62
N ARG A 259 -12.75 12.88 -13.47
CA ARG A 259 -14.19 13.07 -13.33
C ARG A 259 -14.72 12.41 -12.06
N ILE A 260 -14.29 11.19 -11.76
CA ILE A 260 -14.70 10.47 -10.55
C ILE A 260 -14.21 11.18 -9.27
N LYS A 261 -12.94 11.59 -9.23
CA LYS A 261 -12.40 12.41 -8.13
C LYS A 261 -13.18 13.72 -7.98
N GLY A 262 -13.43 14.41 -9.09
CA GLY A 262 -14.24 15.63 -9.11
C GLY A 262 -15.64 15.43 -8.54
N LYS A 263 -16.27 14.28 -8.82
CA LYS A 263 -17.58 13.95 -8.24
C LYS A 263 -17.53 13.75 -6.73
N PHE A 264 -16.54 13.03 -6.20
CA PHE A 264 -16.37 12.90 -4.74
C PHE A 264 -16.10 14.25 -4.06
N ARG A 265 -15.32 15.14 -4.69
CA ARG A 265 -15.17 16.52 -4.20
C ARG A 265 -16.49 17.29 -4.22
N GLY A 266 -17.30 17.10 -5.25
CA GLY A 266 -18.64 17.68 -5.36
C GLY A 266 -19.61 17.19 -4.28
N LEU A 267 -19.37 16.01 -3.70
CA LEU A 267 -20.13 15.49 -2.54
C LEU A 267 -19.64 16.06 -1.19
N GLY A 268 -18.60 16.90 -1.20
CA GLY A 268 -18.04 17.57 0.00
C GLY A 268 -16.73 16.95 0.52
N TYR A 269 -16.22 15.88 -0.08
CA TYR A 269 -14.98 15.26 0.41
C TYR A 269 -13.72 16.05 0.07
N ALA A 270 -12.79 16.12 1.03
CA ALA A 270 -11.49 16.74 0.84
C ALA A 270 -10.64 16.03 -0.23
N GLU A 271 -9.66 16.74 -0.79
CA GLU A 271 -8.80 16.24 -1.88
C GLU A 271 -8.15 14.87 -1.60
N PRO A 272 -7.59 14.59 -0.40
CA PRO A 272 -6.99 13.30 -0.12
C PRO A 272 -8.00 12.14 -0.11
N VAL A 273 -9.17 12.37 0.49
CA VAL A 273 -10.25 11.38 0.58
C VAL A 273 -10.84 11.11 -0.81
N ALA A 274 -11.14 12.16 -1.57
CA ALA A 274 -11.66 12.05 -2.93
C ALA A 274 -10.68 11.33 -3.87
N THR A 275 -9.37 11.56 -3.71
CA THR A 275 -8.30 10.87 -4.44
C THR A 275 -8.33 9.37 -4.17
N VAL A 276 -8.34 8.97 -2.89
CA VAL A 276 -8.37 7.56 -2.49
C VAL A 276 -9.64 6.87 -2.97
N LEU A 277 -10.81 7.50 -2.78
CA LEU A 277 -12.10 6.97 -3.23
C LEU A 277 -12.13 6.76 -4.76
N ALA A 278 -11.59 7.72 -5.52
CA ALA A 278 -11.51 7.60 -6.97
C ALA A 278 -10.52 6.51 -7.41
N LEU A 279 -9.37 6.36 -6.73
CA LEU A 279 -8.38 5.31 -7.01
C LEU A 279 -8.96 3.91 -6.82
N ILE A 280 -9.68 3.65 -5.72
CA ILE A 280 -10.28 2.34 -5.47
C ILE A 280 -11.50 2.05 -6.36
N CYS A 281 -12.12 3.06 -6.96
CA CYS A 281 -13.29 2.91 -7.85
C CYS A 281 -12.93 2.91 -9.34
N THR A 282 -11.68 3.20 -9.70
CA THR A 282 -11.23 3.24 -11.10
C THR A 282 -10.07 2.28 -11.31
N GLU A 283 -9.81 1.95 -12.56
CA GLU A 283 -8.74 1.04 -12.97
C GLU A 283 -8.21 1.49 -14.34
N PRO A 284 -6.88 1.43 -14.60
CA PRO A 284 -6.38 1.57 -15.97
C PRO A 284 -6.71 0.32 -16.79
N ASP A 285 -6.64 0.41 -18.12
CA ASP A 285 -6.52 -0.80 -18.92
C ASP A 285 -5.17 -1.45 -18.58
N VAL A 286 -5.09 -2.77 -18.52
CA VAL A 286 -3.88 -3.47 -18.07
C VAL A 286 -3.61 -4.68 -18.95
N ASP A 287 -2.36 -4.77 -19.38
CA ASP A 287 -1.82 -5.92 -20.11
C ASP A 287 -0.98 -6.77 -19.15
N ALA A 288 -1.24 -8.08 -19.14
CA ALA A 288 -0.43 -9.03 -18.37
C ALA A 288 0.77 -9.43 -19.23
N VAL A 289 1.98 -9.21 -18.71
CA VAL A 289 3.25 -9.48 -19.39
C VAL A 289 4.10 -10.34 -18.48
N GLU A 290 4.76 -11.36 -19.03
CA GLU A 290 5.74 -12.16 -18.30
C GLU A 290 7.14 -11.65 -18.60
N ILE A 291 7.87 -11.24 -17.56
CA ILE A 291 9.25 -10.75 -17.64
C ILE A 291 10.06 -11.49 -16.57
N ASP A 292 11.17 -12.12 -16.96
CA ASP A 292 12.06 -12.87 -16.06
C ASP A 292 11.33 -13.92 -15.19
N GLY A 293 10.34 -14.61 -15.75
CA GLY A 293 9.52 -15.60 -15.05
C GLY A 293 8.55 -15.01 -14.01
N GLN A 294 8.34 -13.69 -14.03
CA GLN A 294 7.36 -13.00 -13.18
C GLN A 294 6.24 -12.40 -14.03
N THR A 295 4.99 -12.67 -13.65
CA THR A 295 3.83 -12.00 -14.24
C THR A 295 3.71 -10.58 -13.69
N LEU A 296 3.81 -9.60 -14.58
CA LEU A 296 3.63 -8.20 -14.33
C LEU A 296 2.38 -7.67 -15.03
N TYR A 297 1.81 -6.62 -14.46
CA TYR A 297 0.59 -5.97 -14.91
C TYR A 297 0.96 -4.54 -15.31
N ALA A 298 1.08 -4.32 -16.62
CA ALA A 298 1.45 -3.03 -17.20
C ALA A 298 0.19 -2.19 -17.46
N ALA A 299 0.11 -1.01 -16.84
CA ALA A 299 -0.99 -0.08 -17.03
C ALA A 299 -0.88 0.64 -18.38
N ARG A 300 -1.98 0.65 -19.13
CA ARG A 300 -2.13 1.32 -20.42
C ARG A 300 -3.16 2.44 -20.31
N GLY A 301 -2.69 3.67 -20.51
CA GLY A 301 -3.55 4.85 -20.54
C GLY A 301 -4.15 5.22 -19.17
N PRO A 302 -5.15 6.12 -19.15
CA PRO A 302 -5.70 6.65 -17.91
C PRO A 302 -6.65 5.66 -17.23
N ARG A 303 -6.78 5.80 -15.90
CA ARG A 303 -7.75 5.06 -15.09
C ARG A 303 -9.19 5.48 -15.42
N ARG A 304 -10.10 4.52 -15.56
CA ARG A 304 -11.51 4.69 -15.92
C ARG A 304 -12.40 3.83 -15.03
N LEU A 305 -13.72 3.99 -15.11
CA LEU A 305 -14.65 3.09 -14.41
C LEU A 305 -14.63 1.69 -15.05
N PRO A 306 -14.31 0.63 -14.28
CA PRO A 306 -14.31 -0.73 -14.80
C PRO A 306 -15.73 -1.29 -14.94
N GLN A 307 -15.93 -2.11 -15.98
CA GLN A 307 -17.13 -2.92 -16.14
C GLN A 307 -17.02 -4.15 -15.24
N GLY A 308 -17.69 -4.15 -14.08
CA GLY A 308 -17.68 -5.28 -13.14
C GLY A 308 -17.52 -4.87 -11.67
N ALA A 309 -17.04 -3.66 -11.40
CA ALA A 309 -17.02 -3.14 -10.03
C ALA A 309 -18.45 -2.78 -9.54
N PRO A 310 -18.79 -3.05 -8.26
CA PRO A 310 -20.09 -2.73 -7.69
C PRO A 310 -20.34 -1.23 -7.56
N THR A 311 -19.29 -0.38 -7.54
CA THR A 311 -19.42 1.08 -7.44
C THR A 311 -19.69 1.76 -8.78
N SER A 312 -19.16 1.23 -9.89
CA SER A 312 -19.28 1.83 -11.21
C SER A 312 -20.70 2.22 -11.60
N PRO A 313 -21.73 1.37 -11.41
CA PRO A 313 -23.10 1.69 -11.82
C PRO A 313 -23.73 2.86 -11.04
N ALA A 314 -23.42 2.99 -9.75
CA ALA A 314 -23.91 4.11 -8.95
C ALA A 314 -23.14 5.40 -9.27
N LEU A 315 -21.83 5.29 -9.50
CA LEU A 315 -20.99 6.43 -9.89
C LEU A 315 -21.41 7.05 -11.22
N THR A 316 -21.79 6.23 -12.22
CA THR A 316 -22.24 6.77 -13.50
C THR A 316 -23.48 7.64 -13.35
N ASN A 317 -24.46 7.24 -12.52
CA ASN A 317 -25.65 8.05 -12.25
C ASN A 317 -25.33 9.38 -11.56
N LEU A 318 -24.38 9.37 -10.63
CA LEU A 318 -23.95 10.59 -9.94
C LEU A 318 -23.18 11.54 -10.86
N VAL A 319 -22.40 11.02 -11.81
CA VAL A 319 -21.69 11.82 -12.80
C VAL A 319 -22.66 12.39 -13.84
N CYS A 320 -23.63 11.59 -14.27
CA CYS A 320 -24.64 11.99 -15.26
C CYS A 320 -25.69 12.97 -14.71
N THR A 321 -25.69 13.35 -13.43
CA THR A 321 -26.70 14.26 -12.86
C THR A 321 -26.84 15.58 -13.63
N ARG A 322 -25.72 16.17 -14.09
CA ARG A 322 -25.74 17.40 -14.89
C ARG A 322 -26.24 17.15 -16.31
N LEU A 323 -25.83 16.04 -16.93
CA LEU A 323 -26.35 15.60 -18.22
C LEU A 323 -27.87 15.43 -18.18
N ASP A 324 -28.36 14.71 -17.17
CA ASP A 324 -29.78 14.42 -16.99
C ASP A 324 -30.58 15.71 -16.77
N ALA A 325 -30.08 16.65 -15.96
CA ALA A 325 -30.75 17.93 -15.74
C ALA A 325 -30.90 18.74 -17.05
N ARG A 326 -29.84 18.79 -17.88
CA ARG A 326 -29.86 19.49 -19.18
C ARG A 326 -30.80 18.80 -20.17
N LEU A 327 -30.75 17.47 -20.26
CA LEU A 327 -31.61 16.69 -21.16
C LEU A 327 -33.08 16.72 -20.72
N SER A 328 -33.37 16.68 -19.43
CA SER A 328 -34.73 16.90 -18.89
C SER A 328 -35.24 18.30 -19.21
N GLY A 329 -34.40 19.33 -19.07
CA GLY A 329 -34.73 20.70 -19.45
C GLY A 329 -35.08 20.82 -20.94
N LEU A 330 -34.25 20.24 -21.82
CA LEU A 330 -34.49 20.18 -23.26
C LEU A 330 -35.77 19.41 -23.60
N ALA A 331 -35.98 18.25 -22.97
CA ALA A 331 -37.15 17.44 -23.20
C ALA A 331 -38.42 18.23 -22.85
N ARG A 332 -38.42 18.91 -21.69
CA ARG A 332 -39.54 19.75 -21.26
C ARG A 332 -39.83 20.90 -22.22
N SER A 333 -38.80 21.59 -22.72
CA SER A 333 -39.00 22.73 -23.65
C SER A 333 -39.55 22.29 -25.00
N LEU A 334 -39.26 21.07 -25.45
CA LEU A 334 -39.75 20.51 -26.71
C LEU A 334 -41.04 19.69 -26.58
N GLY A 335 -41.53 19.45 -25.35
CA GLY A 335 -42.73 18.63 -25.09
C GLY A 335 -42.46 17.11 -25.07
N PHE A 336 -41.22 16.69 -24.83
CA PHE A 336 -40.81 15.30 -24.67
C PHE A 336 -40.74 14.88 -23.20
N THR A 337 -41.02 13.61 -22.94
CA THR A 337 -40.67 12.90 -21.71
C THR A 337 -39.29 12.28 -21.88
N TYR A 338 -38.43 12.37 -20.87
CA TYR A 338 -37.07 11.82 -20.89
C TYR A 338 -36.81 10.91 -19.70
N THR A 339 -36.21 9.75 -19.97
CA THR A 339 -35.65 8.84 -18.96
C THR A 339 -34.30 8.30 -19.44
N ARG A 340 -33.47 7.83 -18.49
CA ARG A 340 -32.19 7.19 -18.75
C ARG A 340 -32.07 5.86 -18.03
N TYR A 341 -31.72 4.81 -18.75
CA TYR A 341 -31.37 3.51 -18.19
C TYR A 341 -29.90 3.19 -18.50
N ALA A 342 -29.02 3.44 -17.54
CA ALA A 342 -27.57 3.35 -17.74
C ALA A 342 -27.09 4.27 -18.87
N ASP A 343 -26.63 3.71 -19.98
CA ASP A 343 -26.18 4.35 -21.21
C ASP A 343 -27.31 4.60 -22.24
N ASP A 344 -28.47 3.96 -22.07
CA ASP A 344 -29.64 4.17 -22.93
C ASP A 344 -30.42 5.42 -22.50
N LEU A 345 -30.53 6.38 -23.41
CA LEU A 345 -31.34 7.59 -23.30
C LEU A 345 -32.65 7.39 -24.07
N THR A 346 -33.79 7.56 -23.41
CA THR A 346 -35.11 7.41 -24.04
C THR A 346 -35.88 8.71 -23.95
N PHE A 347 -36.40 9.16 -25.09
CA PHE A 347 -37.29 10.30 -25.23
C PHE A 347 -38.60 9.86 -25.86
N SER A 348 -39.72 10.50 -25.48
CA SER A 348 -40.99 10.25 -26.16
C SER A 348 -41.90 11.46 -26.16
N ALA A 349 -42.73 11.61 -27.20
CA ALA A 349 -43.69 12.70 -27.31
C ALA A 349 -44.97 12.23 -28.01
N SER A 350 -46.04 13.01 -27.83
CA SER A 350 -47.33 12.87 -28.52
C SER A 350 -47.79 14.21 -29.09
N GLY A 351 -48.72 14.18 -30.04
CA GLY A 351 -49.26 15.39 -30.68
C GLY A 351 -48.20 16.17 -31.46
N GLU A 352 -48.29 17.50 -31.43
CA GLU A 352 -47.40 18.40 -32.18
C GLU A 352 -45.91 18.23 -31.83
N ALA A 353 -45.61 17.91 -30.57
CA ALA A 353 -44.23 17.68 -30.12
C ALA A 353 -43.55 16.51 -30.86
N SER A 354 -44.31 15.53 -31.35
CA SER A 354 -43.79 14.40 -32.13
C SER A 354 -43.18 14.80 -33.49
N GLY A 355 -43.47 16.02 -33.98
CA GLY A 355 -42.83 16.62 -35.15
C GLY A 355 -41.43 17.18 -34.87
N LYS A 356 -41.08 17.45 -33.60
CA LYS A 356 -39.84 18.15 -33.20
C LYS A 356 -38.64 17.20 -33.00
N VAL A 357 -38.70 15.97 -33.51
CA VAL A 357 -37.64 14.96 -33.34
C VAL A 357 -36.29 15.42 -33.90
N GLY A 358 -36.27 16.11 -35.04
CA GLY A 358 -35.03 16.62 -35.63
C GLY A 358 -34.32 17.63 -34.72
N ALA A 359 -35.08 18.57 -34.15
CA ALA A 359 -34.56 19.55 -33.18
C ALA A 359 -34.06 18.86 -31.91
N LEU A 360 -34.83 17.90 -31.38
CA LEU A 360 -34.43 17.08 -30.23
C LEU A 360 -33.08 16.42 -30.49
N LEU A 361 -32.93 15.68 -31.59
CA LEU A 361 -31.69 14.96 -31.89
C LEU A 361 -30.50 15.91 -31.98
N LYS A 362 -30.63 17.06 -32.66
CA LYS A 362 -29.56 18.06 -32.74
C LYS A 362 -29.08 18.50 -31.36
N TYR A 363 -29.98 18.99 -30.51
CA TYR A 363 -29.62 19.51 -29.20
C TYR A 363 -29.17 18.42 -28.22
N VAL A 364 -29.70 17.19 -28.34
CA VAL A 364 -29.20 16.05 -27.55
C VAL A 364 -27.74 15.78 -27.89
N HIS A 365 -27.35 15.76 -29.18
CA HIS A 365 -25.95 15.56 -29.57
C HIS A 365 -25.04 16.67 -29.03
N GLU A 366 -25.47 17.93 -29.10
CA GLU A 366 -24.72 19.07 -28.56
C GLU A 366 -24.54 18.97 -27.03
N ILE A 367 -25.60 18.64 -26.29
CA ILE A 367 -25.54 18.49 -24.82
C ILE A 367 -24.65 17.30 -24.44
N VAL A 368 -24.83 16.14 -25.09
CA VAL A 368 -24.06 14.92 -24.80
C VAL A 368 -22.56 15.17 -25.05
N ALA A 369 -22.21 15.81 -26.18
CA ALA A 369 -20.83 16.18 -26.48
C ALA A 369 -20.25 17.16 -25.45
N ALA A 370 -21.01 18.19 -25.06
CA ALA A 370 -20.60 19.16 -24.06
C ALA A 370 -20.39 18.54 -22.66
N GLU A 371 -21.08 17.45 -22.35
CA GLU A 371 -20.89 16.67 -21.11
C GLU A 371 -19.81 15.59 -21.24
N GLY A 372 -19.06 15.56 -22.34
CA GLY A 372 -17.91 14.67 -22.55
C GLY A 372 -18.28 13.22 -22.89
N PHE A 373 -19.47 13.01 -23.48
CA PHE A 373 -19.93 11.72 -23.97
C PHE A 373 -20.10 11.75 -25.49
N THR A 374 -20.31 10.58 -26.09
CA THR A 374 -20.54 10.45 -27.53
C THR A 374 -21.74 9.56 -27.77
N VAL A 375 -22.68 10.02 -28.59
CA VAL A 375 -23.81 9.20 -29.04
C VAL A 375 -23.29 8.14 -30.00
N HIS A 376 -23.77 6.91 -29.87
CA HIS A 376 -23.44 5.84 -30.80
C HIS A 376 -24.15 6.08 -32.14
N PRO A 377 -23.41 6.21 -33.27
CA PRO A 377 -24.00 6.60 -34.56
C PRO A 377 -25.06 5.59 -35.03
N ASP A 378 -24.74 4.29 -34.94
CA ASP A 378 -25.60 3.25 -35.52
C ASP A 378 -26.72 2.74 -34.59
N LYS A 379 -26.83 3.26 -33.37
CA LYS A 379 -27.80 2.77 -32.37
C LYS A 379 -28.88 3.79 -32.01
N THR A 380 -28.96 4.88 -32.75
CA THR A 380 -30.08 5.81 -32.61
C THR A 380 -31.31 5.21 -33.30
N ARG A 381 -32.42 5.08 -32.57
CA ARG A 381 -33.68 4.53 -33.09
C ARG A 381 -34.84 5.50 -32.87
N VAL A 382 -35.54 5.86 -33.94
CA VAL A 382 -36.78 6.65 -33.90
C VAL A 382 -37.95 5.74 -34.28
N MET A 383 -38.87 5.51 -33.34
CA MET A 383 -40.00 4.61 -33.51
C MET A 383 -41.31 5.38 -33.41
N ARG A 384 -42.02 5.51 -34.53
CA ARG A 384 -43.32 6.18 -34.61
C ARG A 384 -44.47 5.22 -34.36
N ARG A 385 -45.62 5.77 -33.96
CA ARG A 385 -46.89 5.06 -33.81
C ARG A 385 -47.25 4.30 -35.09
N GLY A 386 -47.85 3.13 -34.91
CA GLY A 386 -48.13 2.19 -36.01
C GLY A 386 -46.99 1.20 -36.30
N ARG A 387 -45.78 1.44 -35.79
CA ARG A 387 -44.68 0.45 -35.74
C ARG A 387 -44.40 0.00 -34.31
N HIS A 388 -43.64 -1.08 -34.16
CA HIS A 388 -43.19 -1.55 -32.86
C HIS A 388 -42.33 -0.47 -32.18
N GLN A 389 -42.73 -0.10 -30.96
CA GLN A 389 -42.00 0.82 -30.09
C GLN A 389 -41.50 0.03 -28.89
N GLU A 390 -40.21 0.18 -28.58
CA GLU A 390 -39.58 -0.49 -27.46
C GLU A 390 -38.72 0.44 -26.60
N VAL A 391 -38.68 0.15 -25.30
CA VAL A 391 -37.82 0.80 -24.34
C VAL A 391 -37.19 -0.27 -23.48
N THR A 392 -35.86 -0.32 -23.40
CA THR A 392 -35.11 -1.33 -22.61
C THR A 392 -35.53 -2.79 -22.92
N GLY A 393 -35.91 -3.07 -24.17
CA GLY A 393 -36.35 -4.39 -24.65
C GLY A 393 -37.80 -4.76 -24.30
N LEU A 394 -38.60 -3.82 -23.78
CA LEU A 394 -40.03 -3.99 -23.54
C LEU A 394 -40.83 -3.17 -24.55
N THR A 395 -41.92 -3.73 -25.06
CA THR A 395 -42.87 -3.03 -25.93
C THR A 395 -43.65 -1.99 -25.13
N VAL A 396 -43.83 -0.79 -25.71
CA VAL A 396 -44.51 0.35 -25.05
C VAL A 396 -45.68 0.96 -25.85
N ASN A 397 -46.07 0.35 -26.97
CA ASN A 397 -47.11 0.89 -27.85
C ASN A 397 -48.44 1.25 -27.14
N GLU A 398 -48.92 0.38 -26.25
CA GLU A 398 -50.21 0.56 -25.54
C GLU A 398 -50.06 0.31 -24.03
N ARG A 399 -49.23 -0.65 -23.66
CA ARG A 399 -48.86 -1.00 -22.29
C ARG A 399 -47.44 -1.53 -22.28
N VAL A 400 -46.80 -1.54 -21.12
CA VAL A 400 -45.52 -2.23 -20.96
C VAL A 400 -45.74 -3.73 -21.14
N ALA A 401 -45.12 -4.34 -22.14
CA ALA A 401 -45.26 -5.76 -22.43
C ALA A 401 -43.95 -6.38 -22.91
N VAL A 402 -43.79 -7.69 -22.69
CA VAL A 402 -42.71 -8.45 -23.31
C VAL A 402 -42.99 -8.60 -24.82
N PRO A 403 -41.99 -8.49 -25.71
CA PRO A 403 -42.20 -8.62 -27.15
C PRO A 403 -42.93 -9.92 -27.51
N ARG A 404 -43.92 -9.81 -28.42
CA ARG A 404 -44.80 -10.93 -28.81
C ARG A 404 -44.01 -12.14 -29.34
N GLU A 405 -42.96 -11.90 -30.11
CA GLU A 405 -42.12 -12.96 -30.66
C GLU A 405 -41.37 -13.73 -29.55
N THR A 406 -40.85 -13.02 -28.55
CA THR A 406 -40.19 -13.65 -27.39
C THR A 406 -41.17 -14.50 -26.60
N LEU A 407 -42.40 -14.02 -26.37
CA LEU A 407 -43.45 -14.80 -25.71
C LEU A 407 -43.88 -16.02 -26.53
N ARG A 408 -43.98 -15.88 -27.86
CA ARG A 408 -44.28 -17.01 -28.76
C ARG A 408 -43.22 -18.10 -28.67
N ARG A 409 -41.94 -17.74 -28.75
CA ARG A 409 -40.82 -18.67 -28.58
C ARG A 409 -40.80 -19.32 -27.20
N PHE A 410 -41.13 -18.56 -26.16
CA PHE A 410 -41.19 -19.08 -24.80
C PHE A 410 -42.33 -20.08 -24.60
N ARG A 411 -43.52 -19.79 -25.13
CA ARG A 411 -44.66 -20.74 -25.10
C ARG A 411 -44.34 -22.02 -25.87
N ALA A 412 -43.67 -21.92 -27.01
CA ALA A 412 -43.20 -23.08 -27.77
C ALA A 412 -42.19 -23.92 -26.98
N LEU A 413 -41.29 -23.27 -26.23
CA LEU A 413 -40.39 -23.97 -25.30
C LEU A 413 -41.17 -24.72 -24.24
N LEU A 414 -42.10 -24.06 -23.52
CA LEU A 414 -42.88 -24.71 -22.45
C LEU A 414 -43.68 -25.89 -22.98
N HIS A 415 -44.36 -25.72 -24.12
CA HIS A 415 -45.10 -26.81 -24.76
C HIS A 415 -44.20 -28.00 -25.12
N GLY A 416 -43.01 -27.70 -25.61
CA GLY A 416 -42.05 -28.73 -25.94
C GLY A 416 -41.46 -29.43 -24.73
N LEU A 417 -41.27 -28.72 -23.61
CA LEU A 417 -40.86 -29.29 -22.33
C LEU A 417 -41.94 -30.22 -21.77
N GLU A 418 -43.23 -29.85 -21.91
CA GLU A 418 -44.37 -30.67 -21.51
C GLU A 418 -44.46 -31.97 -22.30
N ARG A 419 -44.23 -31.94 -23.62
CA ARG A 419 -44.38 -33.12 -24.47
C ARG A 419 -43.17 -34.04 -24.52
N HIS A 420 -41.97 -33.48 -24.48
CA HIS A 420 -40.73 -34.20 -24.80
C HIS A 420 -39.67 -34.10 -23.72
N GLY A 421 -39.98 -33.47 -22.58
CA GLY A 421 -39.02 -33.26 -21.50
C GLY A 421 -37.93 -32.23 -21.85
N PRO A 422 -36.91 -32.09 -20.98
CA PRO A 422 -35.83 -31.11 -21.10
C PRO A 422 -34.78 -31.44 -22.18
N THR A 423 -34.77 -32.67 -22.69
CA THR A 423 -33.67 -33.17 -23.53
C THR A 423 -33.50 -32.43 -24.85
N GLY A 424 -32.26 -32.00 -25.13
CA GLY A 424 -31.91 -31.22 -26.32
C GLY A 424 -32.50 -29.80 -26.37
N ARG A 425 -33.20 -29.33 -25.33
CA ARG A 425 -33.82 -28.00 -25.29
C ARG A 425 -32.94 -26.98 -24.60
N ARG A 426 -33.11 -25.73 -25.02
CA ARG A 426 -32.36 -24.60 -24.48
C ARG A 426 -33.20 -23.35 -24.36
N TRP A 427 -32.89 -22.53 -23.37
CA TRP A 427 -33.42 -21.18 -23.23
C TRP A 427 -32.31 -20.21 -22.86
N GLY A 428 -32.10 -19.20 -23.71
CA GLY A 428 -30.94 -18.31 -23.59
C GLY A 428 -29.62 -19.09 -23.66
N GLY A 429 -28.75 -18.86 -22.66
CA GLY A 429 -27.48 -19.57 -22.50
C GLY A 429 -27.58 -20.90 -21.74
N SER A 430 -28.76 -21.27 -21.23
CA SER A 430 -28.94 -22.51 -20.47
C SER A 430 -29.29 -23.66 -21.40
N GLY A 431 -28.47 -24.71 -21.37
CA GLY A 431 -28.74 -25.99 -22.03
C GLY A 431 -29.70 -26.86 -21.23
N GLU A 432 -29.76 -28.14 -21.58
CA GLU A 432 -30.69 -29.16 -21.04
C GLU A 432 -30.78 -29.15 -19.50
N ASN A 433 -29.65 -29.26 -18.81
CA ASN A 433 -29.62 -29.32 -17.33
C ASN A 433 -30.10 -28.03 -16.64
N GLY A 434 -30.14 -26.90 -17.36
CA GLY A 434 -30.52 -25.59 -16.82
C GLY A 434 -31.84 -25.05 -17.36
N VAL A 435 -32.45 -25.71 -18.36
CA VAL A 435 -33.56 -25.14 -19.13
C VAL A 435 -34.80 -24.91 -18.28
N LEU A 436 -35.11 -25.80 -17.33
CA LEU A 436 -36.25 -25.67 -16.43
C LEU A 436 -36.09 -24.47 -15.48
N ARG A 437 -34.89 -24.29 -14.91
CA ARG A 437 -34.56 -23.13 -14.07
C ARG A 437 -34.64 -21.82 -14.87
N ALA A 438 -34.10 -21.84 -16.09
CA ALA A 438 -34.14 -20.68 -16.99
C ALA A 438 -35.57 -20.34 -17.41
N ALA A 439 -36.41 -21.34 -17.66
CA ALA A 439 -37.81 -21.16 -18.00
C ALA A 439 -38.60 -20.57 -16.83
N LEU A 440 -38.43 -21.10 -15.63
CA LEU A 440 -39.04 -20.55 -14.42
C LEU A 440 -38.61 -19.10 -14.17
N GLY A 441 -37.32 -18.80 -14.29
CA GLY A 441 -36.80 -17.44 -14.15
C GLY A 441 -37.40 -16.46 -15.18
N PHE A 442 -37.52 -16.89 -16.43
CA PHE A 442 -38.15 -16.08 -17.47
C PHE A 442 -39.66 -15.92 -17.26
N ALA A 443 -40.36 -16.94 -16.77
CA ALA A 443 -41.78 -16.83 -16.43
C ALA A 443 -42.02 -15.78 -15.32
N HIS A 444 -41.17 -15.77 -14.28
CA HIS A 444 -41.23 -14.72 -13.25
C HIS A 444 -40.91 -13.33 -13.80
N PHE A 445 -39.99 -13.23 -14.76
CA PHE A 445 -39.73 -11.98 -15.48
C PHE A 445 -40.97 -11.50 -16.26
N VAL A 446 -41.66 -12.40 -16.98
CA VAL A 446 -42.92 -12.06 -17.66
C VAL A 446 -43.98 -11.61 -16.66
N ARG A 447 -44.10 -12.28 -15.50
CA ARG A 447 -45.02 -11.88 -14.42
C ARG A 447 -44.69 -10.49 -13.85
N MET A 448 -43.40 -10.14 -13.75
CA MET A 448 -42.96 -8.82 -13.31
C MET A 448 -43.38 -7.71 -14.30
N VAL A 449 -43.38 -8.01 -15.60
CA VAL A 449 -43.72 -7.02 -16.65
C VAL A 449 -45.24 -6.95 -16.87
N THR A 450 -45.89 -8.11 -16.98
CA THR A 450 -47.33 -8.27 -17.23
C THR A 450 -47.88 -9.36 -16.31
N PRO A 451 -48.44 -9.00 -15.14
CA PRO A 451 -48.89 -9.97 -14.13
C PRO A 451 -49.87 -11.01 -14.68
N ASP A 452 -50.91 -10.57 -15.39
CA ASP A 452 -52.00 -11.45 -15.87
C ASP A 452 -51.49 -12.48 -16.88
N ALA A 453 -50.62 -12.07 -17.80
CA ALA A 453 -50.05 -12.97 -18.80
C ALA A 453 -48.95 -13.87 -18.22
N GLY A 454 -48.29 -13.44 -17.14
CA GLY A 454 -47.18 -14.16 -16.52
C GLY A 454 -47.60 -15.22 -15.50
N ALA A 455 -48.68 -14.99 -14.75
CA ALA A 455 -49.21 -15.94 -13.77
C ALA A 455 -49.42 -17.37 -14.33
N PRO A 456 -50.11 -17.59 -15.47
CA PRO A 456 -50.28 -18.93 -16.03
C PRO A 456 -48.96 -19.54 -16.53
N LEU A 457 -48.02 -18.72 -16.98
CA LEU A 457 -46.71 -19.20 -17.44
C LEU A 457 -45.83 -19.66 -16.27
N VAL A 458 -45.92 -18.97 -15.13
CA VAL A 458 -45.23 -19.38 -13.89
C VAL A 458 -45.79 -20.71 -13.40
N ALA A 459 -47.12 -20.86 -13.35
CA ALA A 459 -47.75 -22.11 -12.94
C ALA A 459 -47.30 -23.29 -13.82
N ARG A 460 -47.29 -23.12 -15.16
CA ARG A 460 -46.79 -24.15 -16.09
C ARG A 460 -45.31 -24.46 -15.88
N ALA A 461 -44.46 -23.44 -15.73
CA ALA A 461 -43.04 -23.64 -15.52
C ALA A 461 -42.74 -24.33 -14.17
N GLN A 462 -43.52 -24.03 -13.11
CA GLN A 462 -43.42 -24.69 -11.81
C GLN A 462 -43.84 -26.15 -11.87
N ALA A 463 -44.97 -26.46 -12.51
CA ALA A 463 -45.44 -27.83 -12.70
C ALA A 463 -44.42 -28.72 -13.46
N LEU A 464 -43.61 -28.13 -14.35
CA LEU A 464 -42.51 -28.84 -15.03
C LEU A 464 -41.25 -28.96 -14.15
N ALA A 465 -41.01 -28.00 -13.27
CA ALA A 465 -39.80 -27.93 -12.45
C ALA A 465 -39.85 -28.88 -11.24
N GLU A 466 -40.99 -28.96 -10.55
CA GLU A 466 -41.14 -29.73 -9.31
C GLU A 466 -40.86 -31.24 -9.47
N PRO A 467 -41.42 -31.94 -10.48
CA PRO A 467 -41.14 -33.37 -10.68
C PRO A 467 -39.68 -33.66 -11.05
N ASN A 468 -38.99 -32.68 -11.63
CA ASN A 468 -37.60 -32.80 -12.07
C ASN A 468 -36.60 -32.36 -10.98
N GLY A 469 -37.03 -32.26 -9.72
CA GLY A 469 -36.17 -31.89 -8.58
C GLY A 469 -35.67 -30.44 -8.63
N VAL A 470 -36.24 -29.60 -9.50
CA VAL A 470 -35.91 -28.18 -9.57
C VAL A 470 -36.78 -27.43 -8.58
N GLN A 471 -36.28 -27.33 -7.35
CA GLN A 471 -36.93 -26.50 -6.35
C GLN A 471 -36.88 -25.02 -6.77
N VAL A 472 -38.02 -24.34 -6.60
CA VAL A 472 -38.05 -22.87 -6.63
C VAL A 472 -37.15 -22.42 -5.48
N PRO A 473 -36.00 -21.78 -5.72
CA PRO A 473 -35.15 -21.37 -4.63
C PRO A 473 -35.93 -20.39 -3.76
N ALA A 474 -35.93 -20.63 -2.45
CA ALA A 474 -36.44 -19.66 -1.47
C ALA A 474 -35.85 -18.28 -1.78
N ALA A 475 -36.62 -17.22 -1.55
CA ALA A 475 -36.21 -15.86 -1.86
C ALA A 475 -34.81 -15.60 -1.29
N ARG A 476 -33.80 -15.52 -2.17
CA ARG A 476 -32.43 -15.26 -1.73
C ARG A 476 -32.41 -13.91 -1.02
N PRO A 477 -31.58 -13.74 0.03
CA PRO A 477 -31.44 -12.46 0.67
C PRO A 477 -31.04 -11.41 -0.37
N ARG A 478 -31.69 -10.24 -0.33
CA ARG A 478 -31.45 -9.13 -1.28
C ARG A 478 -29.98 -8.70 -1.32
N MET A 479 -29.24 -8.93 -0.24
CA MET A 479 -27.81 -8.69 -0.12
C MET A 479 -27.11 -9.96 0.39
N SER A 480 -25.96 -10.29 -0.20
CA SER A 480 -25.12 -11.36 0.34
C SER A 480 -24.56 -10.98 1.71
N GLU A 481 -24.31 -11.98 2.56
CA GLU A 481 -23.70 -11.76 3.88
C GLU A 481 -22.37 -11.00 3.76
N PHE A 482 -21.53 -11.38 2.78
CA PHE A 482 -20.30 -10.68 2.44
C PHE A 482 -20.52 -9.17 2.26
N ARG A 483 -21.51 -8.78 1.44
CA ARG A 483 -21.80 -7.37 1.18
C ARG A 483 -22.35 -6.68 2.43
N ALA A 484 -23.28 -7.31 3.14
CA ALA A 484 -23.89 -6.74 4.33
C ALA A 484 -22.87 -6.47 5.44
N ARG A 485 -21.91 -7.39 5.64
CA ARG A 485 -20.80 -7.21 6.59
C ARG A 485 -19.82 -6.15 6.13
N ALA A 486 -19.41 -6.17 4.85
CA ALA A 486 -18.54 -5.16 4.27
C ALA A 486 -19.12 -3.75 4.36
N ALA A 487 -20.43 -3.58 4.12
CA ALA A 487 -21.13 -2.31 4.23
C ALA A 487 -21.10 -1.72 5.64
N ARG A 488 -21.00 -2.56 6.68
CA ARG A 488 -20.87 -2.15 8.09
C ARG A 488 -19.41 -1.94 8.53
N GLY A 489 -18.46 -2.11 7.62
CA GLY A 489 -17.03 -2.09 7.95
C GLY A 489 -16.54 -3.35 8.67
N VAL A 490 -17.38 -4.37 8.83
CA VAL A 490 -17.00 -5.62 9.51
C VAL A 490 -16.33 -6.56 8.52
N GLU A 491 -15.41 -7.39 9.00
CA GLU A 491 -14.81 -8.46 8.21
C GLU A 491 -15.88 -9.35 7.57
N PRO A 492 -15.77 -9.67 6.27
CA PRO A 492 -16.87 -10.27 5.54
C PRO A 492 -16.94 -11.80 5.63
N LEU A 493 -15.85 -12.48 6.03
CA LEU A 493 -15.79 -13.94 6.17
C LEU A 493 -15.05 -14.33 7.47
N PRO A 494 -15.31 -15.53 8.03
CA PRO A 494 -14.48 -16.09 9.09
C PRO A 494 -13.03 -16.28 8.62
N ARG A 495 -12.04 -15.98 9.50
CA ARG A 495 -10.60 -16.02 9.18
C ARG A 495 -10.22 -15.14 7.98
N TRP A 496 -10.73 -13.90 7.97
CA TRP A 496 -10.36 -12.93 6.95
C TRP A 496 -8.88 -12.57 7.07
N TRP A 497 -8.26 -12.25 5.94
CA TRP A 497 -6.88 -11.79 5.92
C TRP A 497 -6.77 -10.42 6.59
N GLU A 498 -5.82 -10.26 7.51
CA GLU A 498 -5.48 -9.00 8.15
C GLU A 498 -4.12 -8.49 7.68
N SER A 499 -3.98 -7.18 7.54
CA SER A 499 -2.68 -6.59 7.22
C SER A 499 -1.78 -6.59 8.44
N ALA A 500 -0.57 -7.15 8.32
CA ALA A 500 0.44 -7.02 9.36
C ALA A 500 0.78 -5.53 9.62
N ALA A 501 0.88 -5.17 10.90
CA ALA A 501 1.42 -3.88 11.31
C ALA A 501 2.89 -3.79 10.86
N ARG A 502 3.34 -2.57 10.53
CA ARG A 502 4.75 -2.39 10.23
C ARG A 502 5.57 -2.44 11.52
N PRO A 503 6.74 -3.10 11.50
CA PRO A 503 7.63 -3.06 12.64
C PRO A 503 8.15 -1.65 12.83
N VAL A 504 8.24 -1.24 14.10
CA VAL A 504 8.87 0.02 14.50
C VAL A 504 10.35 -0.02 14.06
N PRO A 505 10.90 1.08 13.51
CA PRO A 505 12.31 1.13 13.13
C PRO A 505 13.21 0.77 14.31
N GLU A 506 14.11 -0.20 14.11
CA GLU A 506 15.07 -0.58 15.13
C GLU A 506 16.13 0.51 15.33
N PRO A 507 16.70 0.63 16.55
CA PRO A 507 17.82 1.53 16.80
C PRO A 507 19.04 1.11 15.97
N ASP A 508 19.78 2.10 15.47
CA ASP A 508 21.05 1.87 14.76
C ASP A 508 21.98 0.99 15.62
N PRO A 509 22.69 -0.01 15.06
CA PRO A 509 23.59 -0.88 15.83
C PRO A 509 24.57 -0.13 16.73
N ILE A 510 24.99 1.09 16.32
CA ILE A 510 25.86 1.96 17.13
C ILE A 510 25.18 2.39 18.42
N LEU A 511 23.87 2.68 18.38
CA LEU A 511 23.07 3.02 19.55
C LEU A 511 22.81 1.80 20.42
N ALA A 512 22.52 0.65 19.80
CA ALA A 512 22.33 -0.60 20.53
C ALA A 512 23.61 -1.02 21.27
N GLN A 513 24.78 -0.91 20.63
CA GLN A 513 26.08 -1.17 21.25
C GLN A 513 26.38 -0.16 22.36
N ALA A 514 26.13 1.13 22.15
CA ALA A 514 26.35 2.14 23.18
C ALA A 514 25.41 1.96 24.39
N ALA A 515 24.15 1.58 24.16
CA ALA A 515 23.21 1.23 25.21
C ALA A 515 23.64 -0.03 25.96
N ALA A 516 24.13 -1.06 25.26
CA ALA A 516 24.68 -2.27 25.87
C ALA A 516 25.95 -2.00 26.69
N GLU A 517 26.85 -1.13 26.21
CA GLU A 517 28.04 -0.69 26.94
C GLU A 517 27.69 0.14 28.18
N ALA A 518 26.63 0.95 28.12
CA ALA A 518 26.13 1.70 29.27
C ALA A 518 25.34 0.82 30.26
N ALA A 519 24.68 -0.22 29.78
CA ALA A 519 23.90 -1.18 30.57
C ALA A 519 24.77 -2.30 31.17
N ALA A 520 25.99 -2.50 30.67
CA ALA A 520 26.97 -3.37 31.31
C ALA A 520 27.30 -2.81 32.71
N PRO A 521 26.94 -3.49 33.81
CA PRO A 521 27.22 -2.98 35.14
C PRO A 521 28.73 -2.84 35.34
N ALA A 522 29.13 -1.88 36.17
CA ALA A 522 30.47 -1.61 36.68
C ALA A 522 31.09 -2.81 37.44
N ARG A 523 31.17 -3.99 36.81
CA ARG A 523 31.72 -5.25 37.34
C ARG A 523 33.24 -5.35 37.20
N ARG A 524 33.94 -4.22 37.18
CA ARG A 524 35.40 -4.15 37.33
C ARG A 524 35.78 -2.99 38.24
N ALA A 525 35.34 -3.07 39.50
CA ALA A 525 35.94 -2.34 40.60
C ALA A 525 35.77 -3.17 41.89
N THR A 526 36.54 -4.26 42.00
CA THR A 526 36.87 -4.85 43.30
C THR A 526 38.35 -4.58 43.56
N PRO A 527 38.72 -4.05 44.73
CA PRO A 527 40.11 -3.88 45.10
C PRO A 527 40.71 -5.26 45.38
N SER A 528 41.86 -5.54 44.76
CA SER A 528 42.65 -6.73 45.03
C SER A 528 43.13 -6.73 46.48
N GLY A 529 42.60 -7.61 47.30
CA GLY A 529 43.03 -7.78 48.68
C GLY A 529 42.41 -9.00 49.32
N ARG A 530 43.05 -10.17 49.11
CA ARG A 530 43.20 -11.32 50.03
C ARG A 530 43.31 -12.62 49.25
N SER A 531 44.54 -13.13 49.24
CA SER A 531 44.88 -14.53 48.99
C SER A 531 44.16 -15.44 49.98
N PHE A 532 43.25 -16.27 49.49
CA PHE A 532 42.81 -17.46 50.21
C PHE A 532 43.42 -18.69 49.55
N VAL A 533 44.08 -19.50 50.37
CA VAL A 533 44.71 -20.78 50.07
C VAL A 533 43.63 -21.81 49.71
N PRO A 534 43.79 -22.65 48.66
CA PRO A 534 42.91 -23.77 48.46
C PRO A 534 43.37 -24.99 49.27
N VAL A 535 42.43 -25.54 50.03
CA VAL A 535 42.53 -26.82 50.74
C VAL A 535 42.52 -27.96 49.73
N ILE A 536 43.43 -28.92 49.93
CA ILE A 536 43.54 -30.17 49.18
C ILE A 536 42.41 -31.10 49.63
N GLY A 537 41.54 -31.50 48.70
CA GLY A 537 40.53 -32.55 48.91
C GLY A 537 40.29 -33.30 47.60
N ARG A 538 40.62 -34.59 47.60
CA ARG A 538 40.45 -35.53 46.47
C ARG A 538 38.97 -35.91 46.31
N SER A 539 38.45 -35.92 45.07
CA SER A 539 37.55 -36.98 44.61
C SER A 539 37.59 -37.15 43.10
N SER A 540 37.54 -38.42 42.71
CA SER A 540 37.61 -39.09 41.41
C SER A 540 36.55 -38.73 40.35
N ALA A 541 37.04 -38.52 39.11
CA ALA A 541 36.62 -39.05 37.78
C ALA A 541 35.13 -39.04 37.31
N PRO A 542 34.83 -39.18 35.98
CA PRO A 542 35.66 -39.00 34.78
C PRO A 542 35.10 -38.00 33.75
N SER A 543 35.98 -37.67 32.80
CA SER A 543 35.85 -36.86 31.60
C SER A 543 34.93 -37.46 30.52
N SER A 544 34.02 -36.65 29.98
CA SER A 544 33.48 -36.82 28.61
C SER A 544 34.24 -35.89 27.66
N VAL A 545 34.84 -36.52 26.66
CA VAL A 545 35.56 -35.92 25.54
C VAL A 545 34.56 -35.24 24.60
N ASP A 546 34.83 -33.99 24.21
CA ASP A 546 34.36 -33.42 22.95
C ASP A 546 35.52 -32.75 22.22
N PRO A 547 35.58 -32.85 20.88
CA PRO A 547 36.79 -32.64 20.09
C PRO A 547 37.10 -31.17 19.79
N ALA A 548 38.39 -30.91 19.60
CA ALA A 548 38.94 -29.60 19.24
C ALA A 548 38.36 -29.05 17.91
N PRO A 549 38.07 -27.74 17.82
CA PRO A 549 37.78 -27.11 16.55
C PRO A 549 39.06 -26.90 15.73
N ALA A 550 38.95 -27.17 14.43
CA ALA A 550 39.98 -27.00 13.40
C ALA A 550 40.52 -25.54 13.32
N PRO A 551 41.77 -25.36 12.85
CA PRO A 551 42.42 -24.05 12.86
C PRO A 551 41.76 -23.07 11.89
N GLN A 552 41.48 -21.86 12.40
CA GLN A 552 41.03 -20.72 11.60
C GLN A 552 42.18 -20.23 10.71
N VAL A 553 41.91 -20.12 9.42
CA VAL A 553 42.81 -19.55 8.40
C VAL A 553 42.72 -18.01 8.45
N ASP A 554 43.87 -17.35 8.57
CA ASP A 554 44.04 -15.90 8.48
C ASP A 554 43.45 -15.32 7.18
N PRO A 555 42.64 -14.24 7.23
CA PRO A 555 42.07 -13.62 6.05
C PRO A 555 42.95 -12.45 5.58
N GLU A 556 44.17 -12.73 5.12
CA GLU A 556 44.96 -11.75 4.36
C GLU A 556 45.33 -12.34 2.99
N ALA A 557 44.93 -11.61 1.94
CA ALA A 557 45.07 -11.91 0.50
C ALA A 557 44.07 -12.91 -0.14
N ALA A 558 42.76 -12.62 -0.04
CA ALA A 558 41.79 -13.19 -0.99
C ALA A 558 41.90 -12.48 -2.37
N PRO A 559 42.03 -13.19 -3.50
CA PRO A 559 42.06 -12.57 -4.82
C PRO A 559 40.70 -11.93 -5.15
N MET A 560 40.73 -10.72 -5.74
CA MET A 560 39.53 -9.98 -6.14
C MET A 560 38.57 -10.83 -6.98
N LYS A 561 37.29 -10.83 -6.59
CA LYS A 561 36.24 -11.57 -7.31
C LYS A 561 36.11 -11.05 -8.76
N PRO A 562 35.90 -11.91 -9.77
CA PRO A 562 35.92 -11.53 -11.19
C PRO A 562 34.97 -10.38 -11.55
N TRP A 563 33.80 -10.32 -10.91
CA TRP A 563 32.81 -9.26 -11.15
C TRP A 563 33.27 -7.87 -10.66
N MET A 564 34.13 -7.80 -9.63
CA MET A 564 34.68 -6.53 -9.14
C MET A 564 35.69 -5.94 -10.12
N VAL A 565 36.46 -6.79 -10.82
CA VAL A 565 37.37 -6.37 -11.88
C VAL A 565 36.59 -5.86 -13.09
N ALA A 566 35.51 -6.56 -13.47
CA ALA A 566 34.62 -6.10 -14.54
C ALA A 566 33.96 -4.75 -14.21
N LEU A 567 33.51 -4.56 -12.96
CA LEU A 567 32.96 -3.28 -12.50
C LEU A 567 34.00 -2.15 -12.52
N GLY A 568 35.24 -2.42 -12.08
CA GLY A 568 36.32 -1.44 -12.14
C GLY A 568 36.70 -1.02 -13.56
N VAL A 569 36.77 -1.96 -14.50
CA VAL A 569 37.00 -1.69 -15.92
C VAL A 569 35.85 -0.88 -16.53
N PHE A 570 34.60 -1.18 -16.16
CA PHE A 570 33.43 -0.44 -16.62
C PHE A 570 33.43 1.00 -16.12
N VAL A 571 33.79 1.24 -14.84
CA VAL A 571 33.90 2.60 -14.29
C VAL A 571 35.01 3.38 -14.98
N LEU A 572 36.17 2.77 -15.24
CA LEU A 572 37.28 3.39 -15.98
C LEU A 572 36.93 3.67 -17.45
N PHE A 573 36.17 2.78 -18.09
CA PHE A 573 35.63 2.98 -19.43
C PHE A 573 34.71 4.21 -19.47
N GLN A 574 33.73 4.29 -18.57
CA GLN A 574 32.81 5.43 -18.50
C GLN A 574 33.54 6.74 -18.21
N ALA A 575 34.52 6.73 -17.31
CA ALA A 575 35.35 7.90 -17.04
C ALA A 575 36.18 8.33 -18.27
N GLY A 576 36.71 7.37 -19.03
CA GLY A 576 37.45 7.64 -20.27
C GLY A 576 36.57 8.20 -21.39
N VAL A 577 35.35 7.67 -21.57
CA VAL A 577 34.38 8.15 -22.58
C VAL A 577 33.95 9.60 -22.33
N VAL A 578 33.84 10.01 -21.05
CA VAL A 578 33.53 11.40 -20.68
C VAL A 578 34.65 12.37 -21.08
N ILE A 579 35.91 11.92 -21.13
CA ILE A 579 37.06 12.74 -21.51
C ILE A 579 37.27 12.75 -23.03
N HIS A 580 37.27 11.58 -23.68
CA HIS A 580 37.31 11.45 -25.13
C HIS A 580 36.90 10.03 -25.56
N PRO A 581 36.04 9.86 -26.60
CA PRO A 581 35.48 8.55 -26.96
C PRO A 581 36.56 7.50 -27.31
N VAL A 582 37.68 7.92 -27.89
CA VAL A 582 38.82 7.05 -28.24
C VAL A 582 39.52 6.48 -26.99
N ILE A 583 39.59 7.22 -25.88
CA ILE A 583 40.25 6.79 -24.65
C ILE A 583 39.44 5.67 -23.98
N GLY A 584 38.11 5.78 -23.97
CA GLY A 584 37.23 4.71 -23.50
C GLY A 584 37.46 3.41 -24.27
N ILE A 585 37.51 3.48 -25.60
CA ILE A 585 37.74 2.31 -26.46
C ILE A 585 39.12 1.68 -26.18
N LEU A 586 40.17 2.48 -25.96
CA LEU A 586 41.51 1.99 -25.63
C LEU A 586 41.55 1.26 -24.27
N VAL A 587 40.83 1.75 -23.25
CA VAL A 587 40.72 1.09 -21.95
C VAL A 587 40.03 -0.27 -22.07
N LEU A 588 38.97 -0.36 -22.89
CA LEU A 588 38.26 -1.61 -23.13
C LEU A 588 39.15 -2.62 -23.88
N ALA A 589 39.87 -2.16 -24.92
CA ALA A 589 40.79 -2.99 -25.69
C ALA A 589 41.94 -3.54 -24.83
N ALA A 590 42.53 -2.71 -23.97
CA ALA A 590 43.58 -3.12 -23.05
C ALA A 590 43.08 -4.17 -22.03
N ALA A 591 41.87 -4.00 -21.49
CA ALA A 591 41.28 -4.96 -20.57
C ALA A 591 41.01 -6.32 -21.23
N LEU A 592 40.54 -6.33 -22.48
CA LEU A 592 40.37 -7.54 -23.29
C LEU A 592 41.69 -8.25 -23.57
N LEU A 593 42.75 -7.51 -23.91
CA LEU A 593 44.08 -8.04 -24.15
C LEU A 593 44.69 -8.68 -22.88
N ILE A 594 44.52 -8.04 -21.73
CA ILE A 594 44.96 -8.58 -20.43
C ILE A 594 44.15 -9.84 -20.06
N GLY A 595 42.84 -9.83 -20.30
CA GLY A 595 41.96 -10.98 -20.10
C GLY A 595 42.38 -12.18 -20.95
N LEU A 596 42.63 -11.96 -22.24
CA LEU A 596 43.09 -12.97 -23.19
C LEU A 596 44.46 -13.54 -22.79
N ARG A 597 45.39 -12.68 -22.35
CA ARG A 597 46.73 -13.09 -21.88
C ARG A 597 46.67 -13.93 -20.60
N ARG A 598 45.75 -13.61 -19.68
CA ARG A 598 45.49 -14.41 -18.47
C ARG A 598 44.84 -15.75 -18.78
N TRP A 599 43.92 -15.78 -19.74
CA TRP A 599 43.28 -17.01 -20.21
C TRP A 599 44.27 -17.95 -20.90
N LEU A 600 45.15 -17.41 -21.75
CA LEU A 600 46.23 -18.16 -22.40
C LEU A 600 47.27 -18.71 -21.40
N ARG A 601 47.57 -17.99 -20.30
CA ARG A 601 48.44 -18.51 -19.23
C ARG A 601 47.80 -19.67 -18.47
N ARG A 602 46.51 -19.56 -18.11
CA ARG A 602 45.80 -20.65 -17.40
C ARG A 602 45.68 -21.94 -18.22
N ARG A 603 45.69 -21.84 -19.55
CA ARG A 603 45.69 -23.00 -20.46
C ARG A 603 47.06 -23.65 -20.65
N ARG A 604 48.15 -23.03 -20.18
CA ARG A 604 49.51 -23.60 -20.20
C ARG A 604 49.90 -24.28 -18.89
N ASP A 605 49.20 -23.96 -17.80
CA ASP A 605 49.40 -24.51 -16.46
C ASP A 605 48.41 -25.65 -16.12
N GLN A 606 47.59 -26.08 -17.10
CA GLN A 606 46.74 -27.28 -17.09
C GLN A 606 47.22 -28.21 -18.19
#